data_AF-A0A2T0UYN0-F1
#
_entry.id   AF-A0A2T0UYN0-F1
#
_cell.length_a   1.000
_cell.length_b   1.000
_cell.length_c   1.000
_cell.angle_alpha   90.00
_cell.angle_beta   90.00
_cell.angle_gamma   90.00
#
_symmetry.space_group_name_H-M   'P 1'
#
loop_
_entity.id
_entity.type
_entity.pdbx_description
1 polymer ?
#
loop_
_entity_poly.entity_id
_entity_poly.type
_entity_poly.pdbx_seq_one_letter_code
_entity_poly.pdbx_strand_id
1 'polypeptide(L)'
;MKRTHLRRAAGVVVAAAATVATALTSNVAAAAPAPAAAPAATAPAPVGGFPAPTKHSQKAYSPFADFTSKWTRADARQLKAMSDPKAGPRENSMPEEYTMPTVSQDFPDMSNEKVWVWDTWPLTDGSANQYSVNGWEIIFSLVADRKLGFDERHVYAKIGYFYRKAGVAAKDRPANGGWTYGGLVFDEGVTGTIFPDQSYTHQTQWSGSARIDKGGRIKLFFTDVAFYRNADGSDRRPYDPRIALSTGNVHTSSKGVRLSGFGKVDDLLQADGKYYQTGEQNPYFNFRDPFTFEDPAYPGKTFMVFEGNSAYRRGDKSVCTQQDLGYAKGDPQAEDLETVRNSGATYQIGNVGLAVADNKNLTKWTFLPPILSANCVTDQTERPQIYMANGKYYLFTISHRSTFAAGIDGPEGVYGFVGDGIRSDYQPLNRGSGLALGSPTNLNYPTGTPFAPDANQHPGQFQAYSHYVMPNGEVQSFIDTNGTKGDFRRGGTLGPTVRLDIRGDSATVDRTYGDGGLGGYADIPANRTFGPRS
;
A
#
# COMPACT_ATOMS: atom_id res chain seq x y z
N MET A 1 -23.83 65.84 66.41
CA MET A 1 -23.56 66.31 67.79
C MET A 1 -22.04 66.35 67.98
N LYS A 2 -21.49 67.52 68.32
CA LYS A 2 -20.10 67.82 68.77
C LYS A 2 -18.94 67.44 67.81
N ARG A 3 -18.29 68.39 67.11
CA ARG A 3 -17.29 69.42 67.51
C ARG A 3 -15.91 68.87 67.94
N THR A 4 -14.89 69.32 67.17
CA THR A 4 -13.56 69.85 67.58
C THR A 4 -12.51 68.86 68.15
N HIS A 5 -11.18 68.95 67.99
CA HIS A 5 -10.16 69.96 67.60
C HIS A 5 -8.96 69.22 66.92
N LEU A 6 -8.31 69.72 65.86
CA LEU A 6 -7.25 70.76 65.74
C LEU A 6 -5.85 70.42 66.32
N ARG A 7 -4.82 70.58 65.46
CA ARG A 7 -3.35 70.84 65.68
C ARG A 7 -2.46 69.61 65.93
N ARG A 8 -1.25 69.41 65.36
CA ARG A 8 -0.19 70.24 64.72
C ARG A 8 0.69 69.30 63.86
N ALA A 9 1.13 69.66 62.64
CA ALA A 9 2.52 70.03 62.24
C ALA A 9 3.64 69.29 63.00
N ALA A 10 4.71 68.72 62.43
CA ALA A 10 5.30 68.69 61.09
C ALA A 10 6.39 67.57 61.10
N GLY A 11 6.82 67.05 59.95
CA GLY A 11 8.04 66.24 59.89
C GLY A 11 8.15 65.25 58.73
N VAL A 12 8.61 65.76 57.59
CA VAL A 12 9.43 65.11 56.53
C VAL A 12 9.63 63.59 56.64
N VAL A 13 9.19 62.84 55.62
CA VAL A 13 9.98 61.75 54.99
C VAL A 13 9.59 61.63 53.51
N VAL A 14 10.60 61.70 52.66
CA VAL A 14 10.57 61.48 51.20
C VAL A 14 10.25 60.01 50.92
N ALA A 15 9.21 59.74 50.14
CA ALA A 15 8.84 58.40 49.71
C ALA A 15 9.80 57.92 48.61
N ALA A 16 10.64 56.93 48.93
CA ALA A 16 11.33 56.10 47.96
C ALA A 16 10.37 55.00 47.46
N ALA A 17 9.90 55.13 46.23
CA ALA A 17 9.16 54.09 45.53
C ALA A 17 10.14 52.99 45.09
N ALA A 18 10.00 51.80 45.70
CA ALA A 18 10.78 50.62 45.33
C ALA A 18 10.35 50.10 43.95
N THR A 19 11.33 50.01 43.06
CA THR A 19 11.29 49.40 41.74
C THR A 19 11.00 47.91 41.83
N VAL A 20 9.85 47.48 41.33
CA VAL A 20 9.58 46.07 41.02
C VAL A 20 10.23 45.78 39.67
N ALA A 21 11.29 44.98 39.68
CA ALA A 21 11.93 44.50 38.46
C ALA A 21 11.02 43.47 37.76
N THR A 22 10.32 43.91 36.72
CA THR A 22 9.72 43.02 35.72
C THR A 22 10.85 42.38 34.90
N ALA A 23 11.13 41.11 35.16
CA ALA A 23 11.94 40.27 34.27
C ALA A 23 11.15 40.06 32.96
N LEU A 24 11.47 40.86 31.95
CA LEU A 24 11.09 40.61 30.57
C LEU A 24 11.92 39.44 30.06
N THR A 25 11.38 38.22 30.15
CA THR A 25 11.89 37.09 29.37
C THR A 25 11.49 37.32 27.92
N SER A 26 12.44 37.78 27.12
CA SER A 26 12.33 37.80 25.66
C SER A 26 12.19 36.37 25.16
N ASN A 27 10.95 35.91 24.94
CA ASN A 27 10.70 34.73 24.12
C ASN A 27 11.04 35.07 22.68
N VAL A 28 12.32 34.97 22.33
CA VAL A 28 12.72 34.80 20.94
C VAL A 28 12.25 33.41 20.55
N ALA A 29 11.05 33.34 19.96
CA ALA A 29 10.64 32.14 19.25
C ALA A 29 11.68 31.90 18.16
N ALA A 30 12.54 30.90 18.34
CA ALA A 30 13.40 30.42 17.29
C ALA A 30 12.47 29.93 16.17
N ALA A 31 12.32 30.76 15.13
CA ALA A 31 11.70 30.33 13.90
C ALA A 31 12.50 29.12 13.41
N ALA A 32 11.86 27.95 13.39
CA ALA A 32 12.43 26.79 12.74
C ALA A 32 12.83 27.23 11.32
N PRO A 33 14.04 26.90 10.84
CA PRO A 33 14.42 27.22 9.48
C PRO A 33 13.35 26.62 8.57
N ALA A 34 12.78 27.45 7.69
CA ALA A 34 11.93 26.95 6.62
C ALA A 34 12.71 25.82 5.92
N PRO A 35 12.09 24.65 5.66
CA PRO A 35 12.78 23.59 4.95
C PRO A 35 13.31 24.18 3.65
N ALA A 36 14.62 24.14 3.46
CA ALA A 36 15.23 24.54 2.21
C ALA A 36 14.51 23.79 1.09
N ALA A 37 14.03 24.53 0.09
CA ALA A 37 13.44 23.93 -1.11
C ALA A 37 14.41 22.85 -1.60
N ALA A 38 13.91 21.61 -1.69
CA ALA A 38 14.72 20.52 -2.24
C ALA A 38 15.19 20.96 -3.63
N PRO A 39 16.48 20.78 -3.99
CA PRO A 39 16.87 20.97 -5.37
C PRO A 39 15.95 20.11 -6.24
N ALA A 40 15.39 20.71 -7.30
CA ALA A 40 14.60 19.97 -8.27
C ALA A 40 15.40 18.74 -8.69
N ALA A 41 14.77 17.56 -8.65
CA ALA A 41 15.41 16.33 -9.08
C ALA A 41 15.93 16.54 -10.50
N THR A 42 17.25 16.48 -10.66
CA THR A 42 17.88 16.47 -11.98
C THR A 42 17.36 15.25 -12.72
N ALA A 43 16.87 15.45 -13.94
CA ALA A 43 16.43 14.35 -14.79
C ALA A 43 17.48 13.22 -14.77
N PRO A 44 17.05 11.94 -14.66
CA PRO A 44 17.99 10.84 -14.55
C PRO A 44 18.96 10.84 -15.73
N ALA A 45 20.22 10.56 -15.46
CA ALA A 45 21.23 10.47 -16.50
C ALA A 45 20.79 9.44 -17.55
N PRO A 46 20.82 9.77 -18.85
CA PRO A 46 20.50 8.83 -19.91
C PRO A 46 21.37 7.58 -19.82
N VAL A 47 20.76 6.40 -19.98
CA VAL A 47 21.48 5.14 -20.09
C VAL A 47 21.52 4.74 -21.55
N GLY A 48 22.72 4.53 -22.10
CA GLY A 48 22.87 4.13 -23.50
C GLY A 48 22.10 2.85 -23.80
N GLY A 49 21.36 2.83 -24.91
CA GLY A 49 20.51 1.69 -25.31
C GLY A 49 19.13 1.65 -24.67
N PHE A 50 18.78 2.64 -23.83
CA PHE A 50 17.45 2.78 -23.23
C PHE A 50 16.82 4.13 -23.58
N PRO A 51 15.48 4.19 -23.65
CA PRO A 51 14.74 5.42 -23.91
C PRO A 51 14.85 6.37 -22.71
N ALA A 52 14.59 7.66 -22.92
CA ALA A 52 14.32 8.57 -21.80
C ALA A 52 12.94 8.26 -21.19
N PRO A 53 12.73 8.45 -19.87
CA PRO A 53 11.41 8.35 -19.28
C PRO A 53 10.46 9.43 -19.81
N THR A 54 9.16 9.18 -19.67
CA THR A 54 8.12 10.16 -20.01
C THR A 54 8.23 11.37 -19.08
N LYS A 55 7.95 12.56 -19.62
CA LYS A 55 7.87 13.78 -18.81
C LYS A 55 6.49 13.88 -18.18
N HIS A 56 6.43 13.82 -16.86
CA HIS A 56 5.21 14.00 -16.08
C HIS A 56 5.22 15.35 -15.35
N SER A 57 4.10 16.05 -15.40
CA SER A 57 3.96 17.40 -14.85
C SER A 57 3.60 17.43 -13.36
N GLN A 58 3.19 16.31 -12.77
CA GLN A 58 2.62 16.19 -11.41
C GLN A 58 1.31 16.99 -11.20
N LYS A 59 0.84 17.70 -12.24
CA LYS A 59 -0.31 18.59 -12.17
C LYS A 59 -1.53 17.85 -11.63
N ALA A 60 -2.14 18.42 -10.59
CA ALA A 60 -3.41 17.95 -10.05
C ALA A 60 -4.59 18.25 -11.00
N TYR A 61 -5.55 17.33 -11.01
CA TYR A 61 -6.85 17.48 -11.63
C TYR A 61 -7.94 17.28 -10.57
N SER A 62 -9.16 17.74 -10.85
CA SER A 62 -10.32 17.39 -10.02
C SER A 62 -10.44 15.86 -9.92
N PRO A 63 -10.74 15.27 -8.75
CA PRO A 63 -11.01 13.84 -8.61
C PRO A 63 -12.08 13.33 -9.58
N PHE A 64 -13.00 14.21 -9.98
CA PHE A 64 -14.12 13.93 -10.88
C PHE A 64 -13.77 14.11 -12.37
N ALA A 65 -12.57 14.59 -12.70
CA ALA A 65 -12.14 14.75 -14.09
C ALA A 65 -11.81 13.40 -14.75
N ASP A 66 -11.98 13.35 -16.07
CA ASP A 66 -11.64 12.20 -16.91
C ASP A 66 -10.15 12.23 -17.33
N PHE A 67 -9.27 12.38 -16.33
CA PHE A 67 -7.82 12.31 -16.53
C PHE A 67 -7.26 11.07 -15.85
N THR A 68 -6.61 10.20 -16.60
CA THR A 68 -5.92 9.02 -16.10
C THR A 68 -4.43 9.16 -16.39
N SER A 69 -3.61 9.13 -15.33
CA SER A 69 -2.14 9.09 -15.50
C SER A 69 -1.72 7.79 -16.14
N LYS A 70 -0.58 7.78 -16.84
CA LYS A 70 -0.06 6.59 -17.48
C LYS A 70 1.29 6.24 -16.87
N TRP A 71 1.43 5.03 -16.37
CA TRP A 71 2.75 4.43 -16.23
C TRP A 71 3.12 3.87 -17.60
N THR A 72 3.98 4.58 -18.31
CA THR A 72 4.24 4.31 -19.73
C THR A 72 5.31 3.23 -19.92
N ARG A 73 5.44 2.70 -21.13
CA ARG A 73 6.55 1.81 -21.47
C ARG A 73 7.91 2.52 -21.40
N ALA A 74 7.99 3.80 -21.76
CA ALA A 74 9.22 4.58 -21.61
C ALA A 74 9.66 4.69 -20.14
N ASP A 75 8.71 4.83 -19.22
CA ASP A 75 8.95 4.83 -17.77
C ASP A 75 9.39 3.44 -17.29
N ALA A 76 8.62 2.40 -17.61
CA ALA A 76 8.90 1.05 -17.12
C ALA A 76 10.22 0.48 -17.68
N ARG A 77 10.66 0.90 -18.87
CA ARG A 77 11.98 0.52 -19.40
C ARG A 77 13.16 1.09 -18.59
N GLN A 78 12.93 2.09 -17.72
CA GLN A 78 13.95 2.56 -16.79
C GLN A 78 14.33 1.50 -15.75
N LEU A 79 13.45 0.53 -15.46
CA LEU A 79 13.74 -0.61 -14.56
C LEU A 79 14.91 -1.44 -15.10
N LYS A 80 14.85 -1.81 -16.38
CA LYS A 80 15.95 -2.53 -17.02
C LYS A 80 17.17 -1.62 -17.25
N ALA A 81 16.96 -0.33 -17.49
CA ALA A 81 18.05 0.64 -17.66
C ALA A 81 18.91 0.83 -16.39
N MET A 82 18.32 0.66 -15.20
CA MET A 82 19.06 0.76 -13.93
C MET A 82 19.66 -0.57 -13.44
N SER A 83 19.30 -1.68 -14.08
CA SER A 83 19.85 -3.01 -13.75
C SER A 83 21.30 -3.12 -14.22
N ASP A 84 22.18 -3.68 -13.39
CA ASP A 84 23.54 -4.03 -13.78
C ASP A 84 23.53 -5.25 -14.72
N PRO A 85 23.92 -5.11 -16.00
CA PRO A 85 23.98 -6.23 -16.93
C PRO A 85 25.13 -7.22 -16.65
N LYS A 86 26.03 -6.90 -15.71
CA LYS A 86 27.19 -7.72 -15.35
C LYS A 86 27.00 -8.56 -14.08
N ALA A 87 25.91 -8.33 -13.33
CA ALA A 87 25.61 -9.07 -12.10
C ALA A 87 25.56 -10.59 -12.39
N GLY A 88 26.40 -11.35 -11.68
CA GLY A 88 26.54 -12.79 -11.86
C GLY A 88 25.34 -13.59 -11.34
N PRO A 89 25.32 -14.92 -11.55
CA PRO A 89 24.24 -15.76 -11.05
C PRO A 89 24.04 -15.57 -9.54
N ARG A 90 22.77 -15.41 -9.13
CA ARG A 90 22.30 -15.23 -7.75
C ARG A 90 22.72 -13.91 -7.08
N GLU A 91 23.38 -13.00 -7.78
CA GLU A 91 23.61 -11.63 -7.31
C GLU A 91 22.41 -10.74 -7.62
N ASN A 92 22.16 -9.73 -6.80
CA ASN A 92 21.19 -8.68 -7.11
C ASN A 92 21.74 -7.82 -8.28
N SER A 93 20.91 -7.53 -9.28
CA SER A 93 21.25 -6.62 -10.37
C SER A 93 20.64 -5.24 -10.22
N MET A 94 19.70 -5.05 -9.28
CA MET A 94 19.03 -3.77 -9.06
C MET A 94 19.85 -2.84 -8.15
N PRO A 95 19.71 -1.50 -8.24
CA PRO A 95 20.37 -0.59 -7.32
C PRO A 95 20.00 -0.89 -5.86
N GLU A 96 21.00 -0.91 -4.99
CA GLU A 96 20.84 -1.24 -3.57
C GLU A 96 19.90 -0.26 -2.85
N GLU A 97 19.90 1.01 -3.23
CA GLU A 97 19.03 2.04 -2.65
C GLU A 97 17.54 1.84 -2.96
N TYR A 98 17.18 0.95 -3.90
CA TYR A 98 15.79 0.59 -4.24
C TYR A 98 15.49 -0.89 -3.96
N THR A 99 16.42 -1.61 -3.34
CA THR A 99 16.32 -3.06 -3.11
C THR A 99 16.05 -3.33 -1.64
N MET A 100 14.95 -4.03 -1.33
CA MET A 100 14.63 -4.48 0.02
C MET A 100 15.81 -5.30 0.61
N PRO A 101 16.24 -5.03 1.85
CA PRO A 101 17.28 -5.82 2.48
C PRO A 101 16.93 -7.31 2.46
N THR A 102 17.94 -8.15 2.20
CA THR A 102 17.74 -9.59 2.09
C THR A 102 17.25 -10.17 3.41
N VAL A 103 16.10 -10.84 3.39
CA VAL A 103 15.51 -11.50 4.54
C VAL A 103 16.22 -12.84 4.77
N SER A 104 16.47 -13.20 6.03
CA SER A 104 17.01 -14.53 6.38
C SER A 104 16.04 -15.65 5.95
N GLN A 105 16.55 -16.78 5.44
CA GLN A 105 15.74 -17.99 5.22
C GLN A 105 15.30 -18.64 6.55
N ASP A 106 16.07 -18.42 7.62
CA ASP A 106 15.71 -18.77 8.99
C ASP A 106 14.90 -17.64 9.64
N PHE A 107 13.63 -17.53 9.25
CA PHE A 107 12.68 -16.56 9.78
C PHE A 107 11.69 -17.20 10.76
N PRO A 108 11.22 -16.46 11.79
CA PRO A 108 10.17 -16.91 12.69
C PRO A 108 8.78 -16.85 12.04
N ASP A 109 7.83 -17.64 12.55
CA ASP A 109 6.42 -17.60 12.15
C ASP A 109 5.57 -16.85 13.20
N MET A 110 4.85 -15.81 12.78
CA MET A 110 4.07 -14.94 13.67
C MET A 110 2.88 -15.65 14.33
N SER A 111 2.42 -16.75 13.75
CA SER A 111 1.28 -17.51 14.25
C SER A 111 1.69 -18.78 15.01
N ASN A 112 2.99 -19.09 15.06
CA ASN A 112 3.53 -20.40 15.42
C ASN A 112 2.92 -21.52 14.55
N GLU A 113 2.89 -21.29 13.23
CA GLU A 113 2.40 -22.20 12.19
C GLU A 113 0.93 -22.62 12.34
N LYS A 114 0.12 -21.84 13.07
CA LYS A 114 -1.31 -22.11 13.22
C LYS A 114 -2.07 -21.95 11.91
N VAL A 115 -1.69 -20.95 11.12
CA VAL A 115 -2.34 -20.59 9.85
C VAL A 115 -1.28 -20.08 8.87
N TRP A 116 -1.56 -20.17 7.57
CA TRP A 116 -0.87 -19.33 6.60
C TRP A 116 -1.33 -17.89 6.80
N VAL A 117 -0.41 -16.92 6.70
CA VAL A 117 -0.69 -15.47 6.81
C VAL A 117 -0.03 -14.74 5.66
N TRP A 118 -0.75 -13.87 4.96
CA TRP A 118 -0.15 -13.04 3.91
C TRP A 118 -0.59 -11.57 4.02
N ASP A 119 -1.34 -11.05 3.05
CA ASP A 119 -1.77 -9.65 2.99
C ASP A 119 -2.31 -9.20 4.34
N THR A 120 -1.69 -8.16 4.88
CA THR A 120 -2.00 -7.64 6.22
C THR A 120 -2.21 -6.14 6.17
N TRP A 121 -3.15 -5.65 6.96
CA TRP A 121 -3.41 -4.23 7.13
C TRP A 121 -3.71 -3.85 8.60
N PRO A 122 -3.30 -2.64 9.02
CA PRO A 122 -3.61 -2.11 10.33
C PRO A 122 -5.03 -1.55 10.40
N LEU A 123 -5.44 -1.20 11.62
CA LEU A 123 -6.63 -0.37 11.85
C LEU A 123 -6.29 1.12 11.64
N THR A 124 -7.01 1.81 10.76
CA THR A 124 -6.69 3.18 10.33
C THR A 124 -7.79 4.23 10.50
N ASP A 125 -7.40 5.51 10.52
CA ASP A 125 -8.34 6.63 10.30
C ASP A 125 -8.32 7.12 8.84
N GLY A 126 -9.02 8.23 8.56
CA GLY A 126 -9.10 8.81 7.21
C GLY A 126 -7.78 9.37 6.69
N SER A 127 -6.80 9.58 7.56
CA SER A 127 -5.46 10.02 7.21
C SER A 127 -4.45 8.88 7.26
N ALA A 128 -4.92 7.63 7.27
CA ALA A 128 -4.10 6.42 7.35
C ALA A 128 -3.20 6.32 8.59
N ASN A 129 -3.47 7.08 9.66
CA ASN A 129 -2.82 6.82 10.94
C ASN A 129 -3.22 5.44 11.45
N GLN A 130 -2.32 4.74 12.13
CA GLN A 130 -2.50 3.37 12.63
C GLN A 130 -2.82 3.37 14.11
N TYR A 131 -3.86 2.62 14.50
CA TYR A 131 -4.42 2.69 15.84
C TYR A 131 -4.16 1.44 16.67
N SER A 132 -3.84 1.69 17.94
CA SER A 132 -4.13 0.74 19.01
C SER A 132 -5.48 1.09 19.65
N VAL A 133 -6.14 0.12 20.28
CA VAL A 133 -7.40 0.30 21.02
C VAL A 133 -7.19 -0.16 22.46
N ASN A 134 -7.35 0.75 23.43
CA ASN A 134 -7.19 0.46 24.86
C ASN A 134 -5.91 -0.35 25.19
N GLY A 135 -4.78 0.04 24.60
CA GLY A 135 -3.48 -0.61 24.82
C GLY A 135 -3.19 -1.85 23.98
N TRP A 136 -4.00 -2.15 22.95
CA TRP A 136 -3.80 -3.27 22.04
C TRP A 136 -3.65 -2.79 20.59
N GLU A 137 -2.54 -3.11 19.94
CA GLU A 137 -2.42 -3.04 18.49
C GLU A 137 -3.23 -4.18 17.87
N ILE A 138 -3.93 -3.91 16.77
CA ILE A 138 -4.79 -4.86 16.08
C ILE A 138 -4.50 -4.77 14.58
N ILE A 139 -4.27 -5.93 13.97
CA ILE A 139 -4.08 -6.08 12.52
C ILE A 139 -5.07 -7.12 11.99
N PHE A 140 -5.39 -6.98 10.71
CA PHE A 140 -6.19 -7.93 9.96
C PHE A 140 -5.30 -8.55 8.89
N SER A 141 -5.46 -9.84 8.68
CA SER A 141 -4.66 -10.57 7.70
C SER A 141 -5.52 -11.56 6.94
N LEU A 142 -5.18 -11.77 5.68
CA LEU A 142 -5.63 -12.97 4.99
C LEU A 142 -4.94 -14.19 5.58
N VAL A 143 -5.76 -15.20 5.88
CA VAL A 143 -5.34 -16.46 6.47
C VAL A 143 -5.97 -17.66 5.75
N ALA A 144 -5.27 -18.79 5.81
CA ALA A 144 -5.77 -20.09 5.36
C ALA A 144 -5.31 -21.21 6.31
N ASP A 145 -5.98 -22.36 6.25
CA ASP A 145 -5.58 -23.55 6.99
C ASP A 145 -4.14 -23.95 6.59
N ARG A 146 -3.27 -24.15 7.58
CA ARG A 146 -1.87 -24.55 7.37
C ARG A 146 -1.73 -25.91 6.69
N LYS A 147 -2.78 -26.74 6.72
CA LYS A 147 -2.81 -28.06 6.04
C LYS A 147 -2.84 -27.95 4.52
N LEU A 148 -3.26 -26.82 3.96
CA LEU A 148 -3.26 -26.58 2.52
C LEU A 148 -1.83 -26.39 2.01
N GLY A 149 -1.56 -26.80 0.77
CA GLY A 149 -0.39 -26.30 0.05
C GLY A 149 -0.47 -24.78 -0.03
N PHE A 150 0.65 -24.09 0.20
CA PHE A 150 0.62 -22.63 0.30
C PHE A 150 0.03 -22.00 -0.98
N ASP A 151 0.35 -22.48 -2.18
CA ASP A 151 -0.21 -21.93 -3.45
C ASP A 151 -1.72 -22.16 -3.64
N GLU A 152 -2.34 -23.05 -2.88
CA GLU A 152 -3.78 -23.30 -2.93
C GLU A 152 -4.58 -22.30 -2.10
N ARG A 153 -3.91 -21.54 -1.21
CA ARG A 153 -4.52 -20.66 -0.20
C ARG A 153 -5.54 -19.67 -0.75
N HIS A 154 -5.37 -19.20 -1.99
CA HIS A 154 -6.12 -18.09 -2.55
C HIS A 154 -7.63 -18.36 -2.63
N VAL A 155 -8.05 -19.59 -2.98
CA VAL A 155 -9.48 -19.98 -3.05
C VAL A 155 -10.04 -20.49 -1.73
N TYR A 156 -9.24 -20.45 -0.65
CA TYR A 156 -9.66 -20.76 0.72
C TYR A 156 -9.42 -19.60 1.68
N ALA A 157 -9.09 -18.41 1.15
CA ALA A 157 -8.72 -17.24 1.91
C ALA A 157 -9.87 -16.75 2.80
N LYS A 158 -9.55 -16.52 4.08
CA LYS A 158 -10.44 -15.87 5.05
C LYS A 158 -9.73 -14.71 5.71
N ILE A 159 -10.49 -13.74 6.25
CA ILE A 159 -9.90 -12.66 7.05
C ILE A 159 -9.84 -13.11 8.51
N GLY A 160 -8.61 -13.18 9.04
CA GLY A 160 -8.31 -13.32 10.45
C GLY A 160 -7.85 -11.99 11.06
N TYR A 161 -7.74 -11.95 12.39
CA TYR A 161 -7.14 -10.81 13.08
C TYR A 161 -6.12 -11.25 14.12
N PHE A 162 -5.15 -10.38 14.37
CA PHE A 162 -4.13 -10.56 15.39
C PHE A 162 -4.07 -9.34 16.29
N TYR A 163 -3.66 -9.55 17.54
CA TYR A 163 -3.45 -8.46 18.49
C TYR A 163 -2.21 -8.65 19.34
N ARG A 164 -1.61 -7.54 19.78
CA ARG A 164 -0.50 -7.51 20.75
C ARG A 164 -0.53 -6.23 21.57
N LYS A 165 0.23 -6.16 22.66
CA LYS A 165 0.31 -4.95 23.47
C LYS A 165 0.91 -3.79 22.68
N ALA A 166 0.27 -2.62 22.78
CA ALA A 166 0.76 -1.37 22.22
C ALA A 166 1.89 -0.77 23.07
N GLY A 167 2.68 0.14 22.50
CA GLY A 167 3.69 0.92 23.24
C GLY A 167 4.93 0.14 23.67
N VAL A 168 5.16 -1.05 23.10
CA VAL A 168 6.38 -1.84 23.30
C VAL A 168 7.27 -1.69 22.06
N ALA A 169 8.53 -1.29 22.25
CA ALA A 169 9.46 -1.15 21.13
C ALA A 169 9.77 -2.51 20.50
N ALA A 170 9.99 -2.56 19.18
CA ALA A 170 10.20 -3.80 18.42
C ALA A 170 11.27 -4.72 19.04
N LYS A 171 12.40 -4.14 19.49
CA LYS A 171 13.51 -4.87 20.13
C LYS A 171 13.15 -5.55 21.46
N ASP A 172 12.10 -5.08 22.13
CA ASP A 172 11.63 -5.59 23.42
C ASP A 172 10.46 -6.58 23.24
N ARG A 173 10.06 -6.86 21.98
CA ARG A 173 9.05 -7.86 21.64
C ARG A 173 9.68 -9.23 21.39
N PRO A 174 8.90 -10.33 21.50
CA PRO A 174 9.33 -11.63 20.99
C PRO A 174 9.77 -11.53 19.53
N ALA A 175 10.75 -12.35 19.13
CA ALA A 175 11.36 -12.31 17.80
C ALA A 175 10.35 -12.46 16.64
N ASN A 176 9.22 -13.15 16.87
CA ASN A 176 8.13 -13.32 15.88
C ASN A 176 7.09 -12.18 15.90
N GLY A 177 7.40 -11.06 16.56
CA GLY A 177 6.52 -9.90 16.69
C GLY A 177 5.54 -9.95 17.88
N GLY A 178 5.39 -11.10 18.54
CA GLY A 178 4.57 -11.26 19.74
C GLY A 178 3.06 -11.15 19.52
N TRP A 179 2.59 -11.50 18.32
CA TRP A 179 1.17 -11.46 17.97
C TRP A 179 0.40 -12.65 18.52
N THR A 180 -0.82 -12.40 19.01
CA THR A 180 -1.80 -13.43 19.33
C THR A 180 -2.84 -13.50 18.23
N TYR A 181 -3.01 -14.68 17.62
CA TYR A 181 -4.08 -14.92 16.66
C TYR A 181 -5.45 -14.93 17.35
N GLY A 182 -6.33 -14.00 16.97
CA GLY A 182 -7.66 -13.83 17.52
C GLY A 182 -8.75 -14.68 16.86
N GLY A 183 -8.40 -15.40 15.79
CA GLY A 183 -9.34 -16.18 14.98
C GLY A 183 -9.84 -15.43 13.75
N LEU A 184 -10.85 -16.01 13.11
CA LEU A 184 -11.53 -15.42 11.96
C LEU A 184 -12.42 -14.25 12.38
N VAL A 185 -12.58 -13.28 11.47
CA VAL A 185 -13.46 -12.12 11.68
C VAL A 185 -14.94 -12.46 11.48
N PHE A 186 -15.22 -13.30 10.47
CA PHE A 186 -16.58 -13.64 10.05
C PHE A 186 -16.96 -15.04 10.50
N ASP A 187 -18.20 -15.18 10.97
CA ASP A 187 -18.84 -16.48 11.10
C ASP A 187 -19.09 -17.09 9.71
N GLU A 188 -19.15 -18.42 9.65
CA GLU A 188 -19.35 -19.15 8.39
C GLU A 188 -20.65 -18.74 7.68
N GLY A 189 -20.59 -18.56 6.37
CA GLY A 189 -21.74 -18.21 5.53
C GLY A 189 -22.12 -16.72 5.53
N VAL A 190 -21.54 -15.88 6.38
CA VAL A 190 -21.90 -14.45 6.44
C VAL A 190 -21.51 -13.70 5.16
N THR A 191 -20.31 -13.91 4.63
CA THR A 191 -19.78 -13.16 3.48
C THR A 191 -20.43 -13.62 2.17
N GLY A 192 -20.76 -14.91 2.05
CA GLY A 192 -21.53 -15.44 0.91
C GLY A 192 -22.92 -14.81 0.69
N THR A 193 -23.46 -14.05 1.65
CA THR A 193 -24.82 -13.47 1.58
C THR A 193 -25.03 -12.44 0.48
N ILE A 194 -23.97 -11.82 -0.05
CA ILE A 194 -24.11 -10.78 -1.09
C ILE A 194 -24.29 -11.33 -2.50
N PHE A 195 -24.00 -12.62 -2.72
CA PHE A 195 -24.06 -13.23 -4.05
C PHE A 195 -25.46 -13.73 -4.35
N PRO A 196 -26.13 -13.26 -5.41
CA PRO A 196 -27.43 -13.82 -5.79
C PRO A 196 -27.35 -15.30 -6.20
N ASP A 197 -26.23 -15.70 -6.80
CA ASP A 197 -25.96 -17.08 -7.17
C ASP A 197 -25.14 -17.77 -6.06
N GLN A 198 -25.77 -18.73 -5.39
CA GLN A 198 -25.18 -19.49 -4.29
C GLN A 198 -24.52 -20.80 -4.78
N SER A 199 -24.41 -21.03 -6.10
CA SER A 199 -23.79 -22.25 -6.65
C SER A 199 -22.26 -22.16 -6.76
N TYR A 200 -21.64 -21.21 -6.06
CA TYR A 200 -20.19 -21.08 -6.02
C TYR A 200 -19.55 -22.34 -5.41
N THR A 201 -18.38 -22.72 -5.92
CA THR A 201 -17.60 -23.83 -5.35
C THR A 201 -16.63 -23.36 -4.27
N HIS A 202 -16.22 -22.10 -4.31
CA HIS A 202 -15.42 -21.46 -3.27
C HIS A 202 -15.95 -20.04 -3.04
N GLN A 203 -15.92 -19.59 -1.79
CA GLN A 203 -16.20 -18.22 -1.41
C GLN A 203 -15.14 -17.76 -0.43
N THR A 204 -14.52 -16.62 -0.73
CA THR A 204 -13.33 -16.16 -0.01
C THR A 204 -13.43 -14.70 0.33
N GLN A 205 -12.68 -14.32 1.37
CA GLN A 205 -12.40 -12.93 1.67
C GLN A 205 -10.97 -12.63 1.26
N TRP A 206 -10.81 -11.64 0.38
CA TRP A 206 -9.54 -11.09 -0.07
C TRP A 206 -9.33 -9.69 0.53
N SER A 207 -8.19 -9.09 0.20
CA SER A 207 -7.63 -7.93 0.88
C SER A 207 -8.49 -6.68 0.82
N GLY A 208 -8.13 -5.72 1.67
CA GLY A 208 -8.74 -4.40 1.74
C GLY A 208 -8.15 -3.55 2.86
N SER A 209 -8.99 -2.88 3.64
CA SER A 209 -8.58 -1.96 4.70
C SER A 209 -9.60 -1.91 5.85
N ALA A 210 -9.15 -1.54 7.05
CA ALA A 210 -10.01 -1.43 8.23
C ALA A 210 -9.98 -0.01 8.79
N ARG A 211 -11.13 0.67 8.83
CA ARG A 211 -11.27 2.01 9.38
C ARG A 211 -11.87 1.98 10.78
N ILE A 212 -11.25 2.65 11.75
CA ILE A 212 -11.89 2.98 13.04
C ILE A 212 -12.55 4.35 12.96
N ASP A 213 -13.84 4.42 13.31
CA ASP A 213 -14.55 5.70 13.42
C ASP A 213 -14.38 6.34 14.81
N LYS A 214 -14.85 7.59 14.94
CA LYS A 214 -14.78 8.34 16.21
C LYS A 214 -15.54 7.67 17.37
N GLY A 215 -16.49 6.78 17.07
CA GLY A 215 -17.24 6.00 18.04
C GLY A 215 -16.61 4.65 18.39
N GLY A 216 -15.47 4.29 17.76
CA GLY A 216 -14.77 3.03 18.00
C GLY A 216 -15.30 1.85 17.20
N ARG A 217 -16.19 2.11 16.24
CA ARG A 217 -16.68 1.08 15.32
C ARG A 217 -15.65 0.84 14.23
N ILE A 218 -15.43 -0.42 13.90
CA ILE A 218 -14.63 -0.83 12.76
C ILE A 218 -15.52 -0.94 11.53
N LYS A 219 -15.06 -0.34 10.44
CA LYS A 219 -15.56 -0.55 9.07
C LYS A 219 -14.49 -1.31 8.31
N LEU A 220 -14.72 -2.61 8.09
CA LEU A 220 -13.82 -3.48 7.34
C LEU A 220 -14.24 -3.47 5.88
N PHE A 221 -13.46 -2.80 5.05
CA PHE A 221 -13.55 -2.88 3.60
C PHE A 221 -12.70 -4.05 3.15
N PHE A 222 -13.24 -4.91 2.30
CA PHE A 222 -12.55 -6.10 1.81
C PHE A 222 -13.07 -6.48 0.43
N THR A 223 -12.40 -7.44 -0.20
CA THR A 223 -12.87 -7.99 -1.47
C THR A 223 -13.58 -9.32 -1.18
N ASP A 224 -14.88 -9.39 -1.41
CA ASP A 224 -15.67 -10.60 -1.25
C ASP A 224 -15.73 -11.31 -2.60
N VAL A 225 -15.36 -12.58 -2.67
CA VAL A 225 -15.14 -13.27 -3.94
C VAL A 225 -15.86 -14.61 -3.98
N ALA A 226 -16.60 -14.85 -5.05
CA ALA A 226 -17.20 -16.14 -5.35
C ALA A 226 -16.59 -16.77 -6.61
N PHE A 227 -16.19 -18.05 -6.53
CA PHE A 227 -15.64 -18.82 -7.64
C PHE A 227 -16.61 -19.90 -8.10
N TYR A 228 -16.71 -20.11 -9.41
CA TYR A 228 -17.65 -21.06 -10.01
C TYR A 228 -16.90 -22.07 -10.87
N ARG A 229 -16.24 -23.04 -10.22
CA ARG A 229 -15.28 -23.94 -10.88
C ARG A 229 -15.84 -25.35 -11.09
N ASN A 230 -15.37 -26.02 -12.13
CA ASN A 230 -15.51 -27.46 -12.33
C ASN A 230 -14.55 -28.23 -11.41
N ALA A 231 -14.71 -29.55 -11.34
CA ALA A 231 -13.86 -30.42 -10.53
C ALA A 231 -12.40 -30.46 -11.02
N ASP A 232 -12.15 -30.19 -12.31
CA ASP A 232 -10.82 -30.08 -12.91
C ASP A 232 -10.17 -28.70 -12.69
N GLY A 233 -10.85 -27.79 -11.99
CA GLY A 233 -10.38 -26.45 -11.71
C GLY A 233 -10.66 -25.41 -12.79
N SER A 234 -11.24 -25.78 -13.94
CA SER A 234 -11.67 -24.84 -14.97
C SER A 234 -12.90 -24.03 -14.54
N ASP A 235 -13.04 -22.80 -15.04
CA ASP A 235 -14.16 -21.93 -14.69
C ASP A 235 -15.41 -22.30 -15.50
N ARG A 236 -16.55 -22.46 -14.81
CA ARG A 236 -17.89 -22.57 -15.44
C ARG A 236 -18.36 -21.21 -15.96
N ARG A 237 -17.92 -20.15 -15.29
CA ARG A 237 -18.08 -18.74 -15.63
C ARG A 237 -16.99 -17.94 -14.90
N PRO A 238 -16.71 -16.70 -15.32
CA PRO A 238 -15.78 -15.83 -14.60
C PRO A 238 -16.13 -15.76 -13.11
N TYR A 239 -15.11 -15.70 -12.27
CA TYR A 239 -15.26 -15.42 -10.85
C TYR A 239 -15.88 -14.04 -10.60
N ASP A 240 -16.44 -13.84 -9.40
CA ASP A 240 -17.22 -12.65 -9.03
C ASP A 240 -16.59 -11.97 -7.80
N PRO A 241 -15.52 -11.17 -8.00
CA PRO A 241 -14.95 -10.32 -6.96
C PRO A 241 -15.73 -9.00 -6.82
N ARG A 242 -16.11 -8.67 -5.57
CA ARG A 242 -16.83 -7.44 -5.22
C ARG A 242 -16.13 -6.71 -4.09
N ILE A 243 -16.10 -5.38 -4.17
CA ILE A 243 -15.68 -4.57 -3.03
C ILE A 243 -16.86 -4.52 -2.06
N ALA A 244 -16.60 -4.91 -0.82
CA ALA A 244 -17.61 -5.09 0.21
C ALA A 244 -17.22 -4.37 1.51
N LEU A 245 -18.23 -4.16 2.36
CA LEU A 245 -18.07 -3.60 3.70
C LEU A 245 -18.78 -4.45 4.73
N SER A 246 -18.12 -4.68 5.86
CA SER A 246 -18.78 -5.15 7.08
C SER A 246 -18.37 -4.32 8.28
N THR A 247 -19.28 -4.18 9.25
CA THR A 247 -19.06 -3.32 10.42
C THR A 247 -19.10 -4.10 11.72
N GLY A 248 -18.20 -3.78 12.62
CA GLY A 248 -18.06 -4.45 13.91
C GLY A 248 -17.45 -3.57 14.99
N ASN A 249 -17.21 -4.15 16.15
CA ASN A 249 -16.69 -3.44 17.32
C ASN A 249 -15.56 -4.23 17.97
N VAL A 250 -14.62 -3.50 18.56
CA VAL A 250 -13.51 -4.05 19.35
C VAL A 250 -13.89 -4.11 20.81
N HIS A 251 -13.72 -5.28 21.43
CA HIS A 251 -13.81 -5.46 22.87
C HIS A 251 -12.42 -5.79 23.41
N THR A 252 -11.98 -5.05 24.42
CA THR A 252 -10.67 -5.26 25.04
C THR A 252 -10.80 -5.64 26.51
N SER A 253 -9.88 -6.45 26.98
CA SER A 253 -9.70 -6.75 28.40
C SER A 253 -8.21 -6.84 28.73
N SER A 254 -7.87 -7.13 29.99
CA SER A 254 -6.49 -7.47 30.37
C SER A 254 -5.98 -8.72 29.64
N LYS A 255 -6.89 -9.63 29.23
CA LYS A 255 -6.58 -10.92 28.59
C LYS A 255 -6.38 -10.84 27.07
N GLY A 256 -6.85 -9.78 26.41
CA GLY A 256 -6.74 -9.65 24.96
C GLY A 256 -7.87 -8.88 24.30
N VAL A 257 -8.02 -9.12 23.00
CA VAL A 257 -9.01 -8.48 22.11
C VAL A 257 -10.01 -9.52 21.62
N ARG A 258 -11.28 -9.13 21.51
CA ARG A 258 -12.33 -9.89 20.83
C ARG A 258 -13.11 -8.97 19.89
N LEU A 259 -13.44 -9.45 18.71
CA LEU A 259 -14.32 -8.76 17.77
C LEU A 259 -15.78 -9.18 17.94
N SER A 260 -16.70 -8.31 17.56
CA SER A 260 -18.14 -8.58 17.50
C SER A 260 -18.80 -7.74 16.41
N GLY A 261 -20.04 -8.05 16.06
CA GLY A 261 -20.67 -7.49 14.87
C GLY A 261 -20.24 -8.33 13.68
N PHE A 262 -19.89 -7.70 12.56
CA PHE A 262 -19.49 -8.36 11.32
C PHE A 262 -20.50 -9.39 10.76
N GLY A 263 -21.73 -9.43 11.27
CA GLY A 263 -22.77 -10.38 10.87
C GLY A 263 -23.58 -9.96 9.63
N LYS A 264 -23.18 -8.89 8.94
CA LYS A 264 -23.78 -8.41 7.70
C LYS A 264 -22.69 -7.87 6.79
N VAL A 265 -22.82 -8.13 5.50
CA VAL A 265 -21.99 -7.55 4.44
C VAL A 265 -22.85 -6.66 3.55
N ASP A 266 -22.35 -5.46 3.26
CA ASP A 266 -22.88 -4.55 2.26
C ASP A 266 -22.03 -4.68 0.99
N ASP A 267 -22.66 -5.06 -0.13
CA ASP A 267 -22.05 -5.03 -1.48
C ASP A 267 -21.92 -3.57 -1.93
N LEU A 268 -20.69 -3.11 -2.20
CA LEU A 268 -20.43 -1.70 -2.51
C LEU A 268 -20.23 -1.46 -4.00
N LEU A 269 -19.31 -2.19 -4.63
CA LEU A 269 -18.89 -1.96 -6.01
C LEU A 269 -18.52 -3.29 -6.69
N GLN A 270 -18.84 -3.36 -7.98
CA GLN A 270 -18.48 -4.43 -8.92
C GLN A 270 -18.02 -3.76 -10.20
N ALA A 271 -17.09 -4.37 -10.95
CA ALA A 271 -16.58 -3.78 -12.19
C ALA A 271 -17.71 -3.40 -13.17
N ASP A 272 -17.60 -2.23 -13.81
CA ASP A 272 -18.69 -1.61 -14.57
C ASP A 272 -18.61 -1.79 -16.09
N GLY A 273 -17.47 -2.29 -16.58
CA GLY A 273 -17.22 -2.51 -18.01
C GLY A 273 -16.98 -1.24 -18.81
N LYS A 274 -16.96 -0.07 -18.16
CA LYS A 274 -16.69 1.23 -18.78
C LYS A 274 -15.39 1.83 -18.27
N TYR A 275 -15.19 1.87 -16.96
CA TYR A 275 -13.93 2.29 -16.35
C TYR A 275 -13.08 1.09 -15.93
N TYR A 276 -13.73 0.04 -15.43
CA TYR A 276 -13.11 -1.14 -14.84
C TYR A 276 -13.58 -2.40 -15.56
N GLN A 277 -12.62 -3.23 -15.99
CA GLN A 277 -12.87 -4.42 -16.79
C GLN A 277 -13.73 -5.46 -16.07
N THR A 278 -14.67 -6.08 -16.78
CA THR A 278 -15.57 -7.11 -16.24
C THR A 278 -15.14 -8.52 -16.62
N GLY A 279 -15.72 -9.52 -15.96
CA GLY A 279 -15.61 -10.94 -16.34
C GLY A 279 -16.03 -11.25 -17.78
N GLU A 280 -17.02 -10.51 -18.33
CA GLU A 280 -17.43 -10.64 -19.73
C GLU A 280 -16.34 -10.15 -20.70
N GLN A 281 -15.62 -9.09 -20.31
CA GLN A 281 -14.53 -8.54 -21.11
C GLN A 281 -13.25 -9.36 -20.99
N ASN A 282 -12.97 -9.92 -19.81
CA ASN A 282 -11.82 -10.78 -19.52
C ASN A 282 -12.17 -11.75 -18.38
N PRO A 283 -12.15 -13.07 -18.57
CA PRO A 283 -12.48 -14.03 -17.51
C PRO A 283 -11.54 -13.98 -16.31
N TYR A 284 -10.35 -13.39 -16.47
CA TYR A 284 -9.31 -13.24 -15.45
C TYR A 284 -9.09 -11.78 -15.01
N PHE A 285 -10.09 -10.91 -15.20
CA PHE A 285 -10.00 -9.50 -14.84
C PHE A 285 -9.64 -9.29 -13.37
N ASN A 286 -8.97 -8.20 -13.05
CA ASN A 286 -8.64 -7.79 -11.69
C ASN A 286 -9.67 -6.78 -11.19
N PHE A 287 -10.17 -6.97 -9.96
CA PHE A 287 -11.01 -6.00 -9.26
C PHE A 287 -10.99 -6.26 -7.74
N ARG A 288 -10.15 -5.56 -6.98
CA ARG A 288 -9.91 -5.88 -5.55
C ARG A 288 -9.21 -4.75 -4.77
N ASP A 289 -8.97 -5.00 -3.49
CA ASP A 289 -8.10 -4.23 -2.59
C ASP A 289 -8.56 -2.80 -2.27
N PRO A 290 -9.76 -2.62 -1.68
CA PRO A 290 -10.27 -1.29 -1.33
C PRO A 290 -9.47 -0.63 -0.20
N PHE A 291 -8.83 0.50 -0.50
CA PHE A 291 -8.18 1.39 0.47
C PHE A 291 -8.91 2.72 0.54
N THR A 292 -9.49 3.04 1.71
CA THR A 292 -10.26 4.29 1.91
C THR A 292 -9.47 5.36 2.65
N PHE A 293 -9.65 6.62 2.26
CA PHE A 293 -8.98 7.77 2.86
C PHE A 293 -9.80 9.06 2.68
N GLU A 294 -9.40 10.11 3.39
CA GLU A 294 -9.92 11.47 3.29
C GLU A 294 -8.84 12.35 2.68
N ASP A 295 -9.15 13.03 1.58
CA ASP A 295 -8.24 13.99 0.96
C ASP A 295 -8.38 15.36 1.64
N PRO A 296 -7.31 15.91 2.25
CA PRO A 296 -7.34 17.24 2.84
C PRO A 296 -7.74 18.36 1.86
N ALA A 297 -7.50 18.19 0.56
CA ALA A 297 -7.92 19.14 -0.47
C ALA A 297 -9.43 19.10 -0.75
N TYR A 298 -10.14 18.04 -0.32
CA TYR A 298 -11.58 17.84 -0.49
C TYR A 298 -12.23 17.47 0.85
N PRO A 299 -12.24 18.40 1.83
CA PRO A 299 -12.70 18.11 3.18
C PRO A 299 -14.16 17.61 3.19
N GLY A 300 -14.41 16.57 3.98
CA GLY A 300 -15.73 15.95 4.10
C GLY A 300 -16.07 14.94 3.01
N LYS A 301 -15.17 14.69 2.04
CA LYS A 301 -15.26 13.57 1.11
C LYS A 301 -14.38 12.41 1.58
N THR A 302 -14.85 11.19 1.36
CA THR A 302 -14.07 9.98 1.53
C THR A 302 -13.93 9.32 0.17
N PHE A 303 -12.70 9.00 -0.18
CA PHE A 303 -12.35 8.33 -1.43
C PHE A 303 -11.88 6.90 -1.15
N MET A 304 -11.86 6.10 -2.20
CA MET A 304 -11.33 4.75 -2.21
C MET A 304 -10.50 4.56 -3.47
N VAL A 305 -9.28 4.03 -3.32
CA VAL A 305 -8.54 3.43 -4.44
C VAL A 305 -8.63 1.91 -4.35
N PHE A 306 -8.56 1.25 -5.50
CA PHE A 306 -8.67 -0.20 -5.65
C PHE A 306 -7.99 -0.63 -6.95
N GLU A 307 -7.58 -1.89 -7.04
CA GLU A 307 -7.04 -2.47 -8.27
C GLU A 307 -8.18 -2.72 -9.27
N GLY A 308 -7.93 -2.42 -10.54
CA GLY A 308 -8.76 -2.84 -11.65
C GLY A 308 -7.92 -3.19 -12.90
N ASN A 309 -8.59 -3.50 -14.01
CA ASN A 309 -8.00 -3.37 -15.35
C ASN A 309 -8.76 -2.34 -16.17
N SER A 310 -8.10 -1.76 -17.17
CA SER A 310 -8.72 -0.92 -18.19
C SER A 310 -9.83 -1.68 -18.91
N ALA A 311 -11.02 -1.07 -19.05
CA ALA A 311 -12.22 -1.72 -19.54
C ALA A 311 -12.25 -1.94 -21.07
N TYR A 312 -11.38 -2.85 -21.54
CA TYR A 312 -11.32 -3.34 -22.91
C TYR A 312 -11.57 -4.85 -22.93
N ARG A 313 -12.00 -5.39 -24.08
CA ARG A 313 -12.01 -6.85 -24.25
C ARG A 313 -10.58 -7.39 -24.22
N ARG A 314 -10.37 -8.54 -23.58
CA ARG A 314 -9.06 -9.18 -23.47
C ARG A 314 -8.43 -9.34 -24.87
N GLY A 315 -7.22 -8.81 -25.04
CA GLY A 315 -6.46 -8.87 -26.30
C GLY A 315 -6.80 -7.79 -27.33
N ASP A 316 -7.71 -6.85 -27.01
CA ASP A 316 -7.98 -5.70 -27.87
C ASP A 316 -6.71 -4.84 -28.04
N LYS A 317 -6.25 -4.69 -29.29
CA LYS A 317 -5.02 -3.96 -29.60
C LYS A 317 -5.15 -2.44 -29.42
N SER A 318 -6.38 -1.91 -29.45
CA SER A 318 -6.63 -0.47 -29.33
C SER A 318 -6.35 0.08 -27.92
N VAL A 319 -6.26 -0.79 -26.91
CA VAL A 319 -5.97 -0.41 -25.52
C VAL A 319 -4.61 0.27 -25.34
N CYS A 320 -3.64 -0.07 -26.20
CA CYS A 320 -2.33 0.55 -26.19
C CYS A 320 -2.21 1.58 -27.30
N THR A 321 -1.81 2.78 -26.93
CA THR A 321 -1.71 3.96 -27.79
C THR A 321 -0.30 4.54 -27.74
N GLN A 322 -0.02 5.56 -28.56
CA GLN A 322 1.26 6.29 -28.49
C GLN A 322 1.50 6.89 -27.09
N GLN A 323 0.44 7.24 -26.36
CA GLN A 323 0.56 7.78 -25.01
C GLN A 323 0.95 6.71 -23.99
N ASP A 324 0.55 5.45 -24.19
CA ASP A 324 0.93 4.34 -23.31
C ASP A 324 2.38 3.91 -23.56
N LEU A 325 2.89 4.11 -24.79
CA LEU A 325 4.31 3.99 -25.08
C LEU A 325 5.14 5.10 -24.41
N GLY A 326 4.69 6.35 -24.50
CA GLY A 326 5.28 7.47 -23.74
C GLY A 326 6.58 8.07 -24.29
N TYR A 327 7.10 7.57 -25.41
CA TYR A 327 8.38 8.04 -25.94
C TYR A 327 8.40 9.50 -26.36
N ALA A 328 9.50 10.18 -26.02
CA ALA A 328 9.79 11.51 -26.54
C ALA A 328 9.93 11.48 -28.07
N LYS A 329 9.51 12.57 -28.72
CA LYS A 329 9.64 12.70 -30.18
C LYS A 329 11.11 12.60 -30.60
N GLY A 330 11.43 11.63 -31.46
CA GLY A 330 12.78 11.41 -31.97
C GLY A 330 13.70 10.63 -31.04
N ASP A 331 13.19 10.02 -29.96
CA ASP A 331 13.96 9.09 -29.14
C ASP A 331 14.43 7.89 -30.00
N PRO A 332 15.76 7.65 -30.13
CA PRO A 332 16.29 6.58 -30.97
C PRO A 332 15.97 5.18 -30.44
N GLN A 333 15.51 5.05 -29.20
CA GLN A 333 15.11 3.80 -28.56
C GLN A 333 13.59 3.64 -28.46
N ALA A 334 12.81 4.54 -29.09
CA ALA A 334 11.35 4.46 -29.13
C ALA A 334 10.90 3.15 -29.79
N GLU A 335 9.98 2.44 -29.13
CA GLU A 335 9.33 1.28 -29.72
C GLU A 335 8.27 1.74 -30.74
N ASP A 336 8.07 0.92 -31.79
CA ASP A 336 6.98 1.09 -32.73
C ASP A 336 5.65 0.58 -32.12
N LEU A 337 4.60 1.37 -32.28
CA LEU A 337 3.28 1.09 -31.67
C LEU A 337 2.69 -0.24 -32.16
N GLU A 338 2.79 -0.53 -33.46
CA GLU A 338 2.23 -1.77 -34.01
C GLU A 338 3.05 -2.98 -33.58
N THR A 339 4.35 -2.84 -33.45
CA THR A 339 5.22 -3.88 -32.88
C THR A 339 4.80 -4.22 -31.45
N VAL A 340 4.55 -3.22 -30.60
CA VAL A 340 4.06 -3.45 -29.22
C VAL A 340 2.67 -4.07 -29.23
N ARG A 341 1.75 -3.60 -30.06
CA ARG A 341 0.38 -4.18 -30.17
C ARG A 341 0.38 -5.64 -30.64
N ASN A 342 1.42 -6.06 -31.36
CA ASN A 342 1.56 -7.42 -31.87
C ASN A 342 2.43 -8.33 -30.98
N SER A 343 3.05 -7.80 -29.91
CA SER A 343 3.93 -8.59 -29.02
C SER A 343 3.19 -9.40 -27.96
N GLY A 344 1.89 -9.15 -27.78
CA GLY A 344 1.09 -9.67 -26.66
C GLY A 344 1.04 -8.73 -25.46
N ALA A 345 1.74 -7.59 -25.48
CA ALA A 345 1.69 -6.61 -24.39
C ALA A 345 0.26 -6.09 -24.10
N THR A 346 -0.66 -6.16 -25.06
CA THR A 346 -2.06 -5.74 -24.91
C THR A 346 -2.87 -6.63 -23.96
N TYR A 347 -2.32 -7.75 -23.50
CA TYR A 347 -2.90 -8.55 -22.42
C TYR A 347 -2.62 -7.99 -21.02
N GLN A 348 -1.66 -7.06 -20.88
CA GLN A 348 -1.27 -6.44 -19.61
C GLN A 348 -1.84 -5.02 -19.54
N ILE A 349 -2.98 -4.87 -18.87
CA ILE A 349 -3.75 -3.61 -18.88
C ILE A 349 -4.30 -3.24 -17.49
N GLY A 350 -3.47 -3.41 -16.46
CA GLY A 350 -3.76 -3.02 -15.08
C GLY A 350 -4.07 -1.52 -14.94
N ASN A 351 -4.95 -1.18 -14.01
CA ASN A 351 -5.24 0.20 -13.62
C ASN A 351 -5.48 0.33 -12.10
N VAL A 352 -5.39 1.57 -11.62
CA VAL A 352 -5.80 1.92 -10.26
C VAL A 352 -7.07 2.76 -10.35
N GLY A 353 -8.13 2.23 -9.76
CA GLY A 353 -9.43 2.85 -9.70
C GLY A 353 -9.56 3.91 -8.62
N LEU A 354 -10.62 4.70 -8.77
CA LEU A 354 -11.04 5.67 -7.78
C LEU A 354 -12.57 5.62 -7.62
N ALA A 355 -13.04 5.66 -6.38
CA ALA A 355 -14.44 5.85 -6.04
C ALA A 355 -14.59 6.90 -4.94
N VAL A 356 -15.78 7.48 -4.85
CA VAL A 356 -16.13 8.46 -3.81
C VAL A 356 -17.37 8.00 -3.05
N ALA A 357 -17.37 8.17 -1.73
CA ALA A 357 -18.51 7.82 -0.89
C ALA A 357 -19.65 8.84 -1.06
N ASP A 358 -20.87 8.33 -1.24
CA ASP A 358 -22.08 9.14 -1.38
C ASP A 358 -22.75 9.44 -0.03
N ASN A 359 -22.31 8.76 1.04
CA ASN A 359 -22.84 8.96 2.38
C ASN A 359 -21.76 8.77 3.47
N LYS A 360 -22.01 9.32 4.66
CA LYS A 360 -21.09 9.24 5.82
C LYS A 360 -20.97 7.84 6.42
N ASN A 361 -21.93 6.96 6.12
CA ASN A 361 -21.88 5.57 6.55
C ASN A 361 -20.92 4.74 5.69
N LEU A 362 -20.45 5.28 4.55
CA LEU A 362 -19.56 4.62 3.60
C LEU A 362 -20.17 3.34 3.01
N THR A 363 -21.50 3.28 2.94
CA THR A 363 -22.26 2.13 2.40
C THR A 363 -22.75 2.33 0.97
N LYS A 364 -22.44 3.48 0.36
CA LYS A 364 -22.78 3.81 -1.03
C LYS A 364 -21.62 4.56 -1.66
N TRP A 365 -21.23 4.14 -2.85
CA TRP A 365 -20.07 4.63 -3.56
C TRP A 365 -20.39 4.85 -5.03
N THR A 366 -19.77 5.87 -5.60
CA THR A 366 -19.83 6.16 -7.03
C THR A 366 -18.43 6.00 -7.62
N PHE A 367 -18.32 5.22 -8.70
CA PHE A 367 -17.09 5.13 -9.48
C PHE A 367 -16.71 6.47 -10.09
N LEU A 368 -15.42 6.75 -10.09
CA LEU A 368 -14.78 7.82 -10.85
C LEU A 368 -13.85 7.18 -11.90
N PRO A 369 -13.36 7.94 -12.90
CA PRO A 369 -12.38 7.42 -13.85
C PRO A 369 -11.10 6.90 -13.16
N PRO A 370 -10.37 5.93 -13.72
CA PRO A 370 -9.12 5.43 -13.13
C PRO A 370 -8.10 6.57 -12.96
N ILE A 371 -7.29 6.52 -11.90
CA ILE A 371 -6.25 7.55 -11.63
C ILE A 371 -4.90 7.20 -12.24
N LEU A 372 -4.64 5.92 -12.50
CA LEU A 372 -3.45 5.40 -13.15
C LEU A 372 -3.85 4.24 -14.08
N SER A 373 -3.23 4.15 -15.27
CA SER A 373 -3.27 2.96 -16.14
C SER A 373 -1.84 2.52 -16.49
N ALA A 374 -1.62 1.22 -16.57
CA ALA A 374 -0.37 0.57 -16.95
C ALA A 374 -0.55 -0.27 -18.23
N ASN A 375 -1.29 0.26 -19.21
CA ASN A 375 -1.59 -0.43 -20.46
C ASN A 375 -0.31 -0.76 -21.23
N CYS A 376 -0.16 -2.01 -21.66
CA CYS A 376 1.07 -2.54 -22.23
C CYS A 376 2.30 -2.44 -21.31
N VAL A 377 2.11 -2.36 -19.99
CA VAL A 377 3.19 -2.36 -19.00
C VAL A 377 3.04 -3.50 -18.00
N THR A 378 1.95 -3.56 -17.22
CA THR A 378 1.70 -4.66 -16.30
C THR A 378 0.20 -4.98 -16.22
N ASP A 379 -0.12 -6.25 -15.99
CA ASP A 379 -1.50 -6.69 -15.75
C ASP A 379 -1.98 -6.29 -14.35
N GLN A 380 -1.07 -6.14 -13.39
CA GLN A 380 -1.40 -6.06 -11.97
C GLN A 380 -0.78 -4.82 -11.33
N THR A 381 -1.63 -3.94 -10.83
CA THR A 381 -1.28 -2.80 -9.96
C THR A 381 -2.07 -2.97 -8.66
N GLU A 382 -1.65 -3.95 -7.87
CA GLU A 382 -2.39 -4.45 -6.71
C GLU A 382 -2.19 -3.55 -5.48
N ARG A 383 -3.05 -3.76 -4.46
CA ARG A 383 -3.02 -3.04 -3.18
C ARG A 383 -2.69 -1.54 -3.28
N PRO A 384 -3.40 -0.77 -4.11
CA PRO A 384 -3.12 0.65 -4.21
C PRO A 384 -3.41 1.36 -2.89
N GLN A 385 -2.55 2.30 -2.52
CA GLN A 385 -2.77 3.20 -1.38
C GLN A 385 -2.33 4.62 -1.73
N ILE A 386 -3.07 5.60 -1.21
CA ILE A 386 -2.63 7.01 -1.24
C ILE A 386 -1.95 7.34 0.08
N TYR A 387 -0.67 7.65 0.00
CA TYR A 387 0.16 8.12 1.10
C TYR A 387 0.44 9.62 0.93
N MET A 388 0.06 10.43 1.92
CA MET A 388 0.20 11.89 1.83
C MET A 388 1.34 12.34 2.73
N ALA A 389 2.35 12.99 2.14
CA ALA A 389 3.50 13.50 2.87
C ALA A 389 4.05 14.76 2.19
N ASN A 390 4.47 15.74 3.01
CA ASN A 390 5.13 16.97 2.54
C ASN A 390 4.33 17.73 1.45
N GLY A 391 3.00 17.72 1.55
CA GLY A 391 2.11 18.38 0.58
C GLY A 391 1.97 17.64 -0.76
N LYS A 392 2.47 16.41 -0.87
CA LYS A 392 2.38 15.56 -2.05
C LYS A 392 1.51 14.33 -1.79
N TYR A 393 1.01 13.77 -2.89
CA TYR A 393 0.22 12.54 -2.91
C TYR A 393 1.06 11.46 -3.59
N TYR A 394 1.38 10.42 -2.83
CA TYR A 394 2.08 9.24 -3.31
C TYR A 394 1.07 8.11 -3.50
N LEU A 395 0.87 7.68 -4.73
CA LEU A 395 0.18 6.43 -5.03
C LEU A 395 1.22 5.32 -4.99
N PHE A 396 1.13 4.43 -3.99
CA PHE A 396 1.89 3.19 -3.97
C PHE A 396 1.00 2.03 -4.39
N THR A 397 1.58 1.06 -5.09
CA THR A 397 0.95 -0.17 -5.56
C THR A 397 2.03 -1.25 -5.66
N ILE A 398 1.64 -2.52 -5.72
CA ILE A 398 2.58 -3.63 -5.88
C ILE A 398 2.36 -4.33 -7.22
N SER A 399 3.41 -4.96 -7.74
CA SER A 399 3.33 -5.79 -8.94
C SER A 399 4.30 -6.95 -8.84
N HIS A 400 3.96 -8.03 -9.52
CA HIS A 400 4.85 -9.15 -9.76
C HIS A 400 5.79 -8.86 -10.94
N ARG A 401 6.91 -9.59 -10.99
CA ARG A 401 7.81 -9.57 -12.16
C ARG A 401 7.14 -10.25 -13.36
N SER A 402 6.41 -11.32 -13.12
CA SER A 402 5.76 -12.14 -14.16
C SER A 402 4.54 -11.48 -14.82
N THR A 403 4.03 -10.38 -14.24
CA THR A 403 2.86 -9.66 -14.78
C THR A 403 3.25 -8.53 -15.72
N PHE A 404 4.55 -8.25 -15.86
CA PHE A 404 5.04 -7.28 -16.85
C PHE A 404 4.79 -7.76 -18.28
N ALA A 405 4.49 -6.79 -19.13
CA ALA A 405 4.24 -6.99 -20.54
C ALA A 405 5.52 -7.38 -21.28
N ALA A 406 5.36 -8.01 -22.45
CA ALA A 406 6.48 -8.31 -23.33
C ALA A 406 7.37 -7.06 -23.56
N GLY A 407 8.68 -7.23 -23.38
CA GLY A 407 9.69 -6.16 -23.52
C GLY A 407 9.88 -5.28 -22.28
N ILE A 408 9.11 -5.49 -21.21
CA ILE A 408 9.27 -4.83 -19.91
C ILE A 408 9.68 -5.88 -18.88
N ASP A 409 10.58 -5.54 -17.96
CA ASP A 409 11.01 -6.42 -16.88
C ASP A 409 11.35 -5.58 -15.64
N GLY A 410 11.04 -6.10 -14.46
CA GLY A 410 11.14 -5.39 -13.17
C GLY A 410 11.05 -6.35 -11.98
N PRO A 411 11.57 -5.97 -10.81
CA PRO A 411 11.53 -6.84 -9.63
C PRO A 411 10.12 -7.00 -9.06
N GLU A 412 9.90 -8.06 -8.27
CA GLU A 412 8.77 -8.14 -7.33
C GLU A 412 8.84 -6.95 -6.36
N GLY A 413 7.73 -6.28 -6.06
CA GLY A 413 7.71 -5.32 -4.94
C GLY A 413 6.82 -4.10 -5.13
N VAL A 414 7.24 -2.99 -4.51
CA VAL A 414 6.50 -1.72 -4.46
C VAL A 414 6.88 -0.82 -5.62
N TYR A 415 5.85 -0.36 -6.30
CA TYR A 415 5.89 0.72 -7.27
C TYR A 415 5.18 1.95 -6.72
N GLY A 416 5.72 3.14 -6.98
CA GLY A 416 5.22 4.39 -6.44
C GLY A 416 5.21 5.51 -7.46
N PHE A 417 4.28 6.44 -7.25
CA PHE A 417 4.01 7.55 -8.15
C PHE A 417 3.66 8.80 -7.35
N VAL A 418 4.24 9.96 -7.67
CA VAL A 418 4.02 11.22 -6.92
C VAL A 418 3.30 12.28 -7.75
N GLY A 419 2.40 13.03 -7.13
CA GLY A 419 1.75 14.18 -7.75
C GLY A 419 1.18 15.20 -6.76
N ASP A 420 0.57 16.25 -7.30
CA ASP A 420 0.00 17.37 -6.54
C ASP A 420 -1.46 17.17 -6.11
N GLY A 421 -2.04 16.00 -6.38
CA GLY A 421 -3.42 15.65 -6.01
C GLY A 421 -3.68 14.15 -6.16
N ILE A 422 -4.79 13.66 -5.59
CA ILE A 422 -5.17 12.24 -5.68
C ILE A 422 -5.45 11.77 -7.13
N ARG A 423 -5.81 12.71 -7.99
CA ARG A 423 -5.76 12.58 -9.45
C ARG A 423 -4.76 13.60 -9.97
N SER A 424 -3.67 13.12 -10.53
CA SER A 424 -2.61 13.96 -11.09
C SER A 424 -1.92 13.27 -12.25
N ASP A 425 -1.23 14.03 -13.08
CA ASP A 425 -0.24 13.51 -14.02
C ASP A 425 0.99 13.01 -13.25
N TYR A 426 0.81 11.87 -12.60
CA TYR A 426 1.72 11.30 -11.64
C TYR A 426 3.11 11.05 -12.26
N GLN A 427 4.15 11.48 -11.57
CA GLN A 427 5.54 11.13 -11.87
C GLN A 427 5.87 9.78 -11.24
N PRO A 428 6.23 8.74 -12.02
CA PRO A 428 6.77 7.50 -11.45
C PRO A 428 8.04 7.81 -10.64
N LEU A 429 8.16 7.24 -9.45
CA LEU A 429 9.29 7.51 -8.57
C LEU A 429 10.61 6.96 -9.17
N ASN A 430 11.73 7.44 -8.63
CA ASN A 430 13.06 6.90 -8.82
C ASN A 430 13.44 6.75 -10.29
N ARG A 431 14.01 7.83 -10.86
CA ARG A 431 14.41 7.94 -12.27
C ARG A 431 13.25 7.80 -13.26
N GLY A 432 12.02 8.08 -12.84
CA GLY A 432 10.85 7.88 -13.70
C GLY A 432 10.53 6.41 -13.96
N SER A 433 11.00 5.49 -13.14
CA SER A 433 10.76 4.05 -13.33
C SER A 433 9.47 3.56 -12.68
N GLY A 434 9.09 4.20 -11.57
CA GLY A 434 8.06 3.72 -10.66
C GLY A 434 8.59 2.83 -9.54
N LEU A 435 9.80 2.27 -9.60
CA LEU A 435 10.29 1.36 -8.55
C LEU A 435 10.57 2.11 -7.25
N ALA A 436 9.93 1.70 -6.16
CA ALA A 436 10.20 2.24 -4.82
C ALA A 436 10.97 1.24 -3.94
N LEU A 437 10.57 -0.03 -3.97
CA LEU A 437 11.17 -1.09 -3.15
C LEU A 437 11.01 -2.45 -3.86
N GLY A 438 12.05 -2.91 -4.54
CA GLY A 438 12.08 -4.22 -5.17
C GLY A 438 12.71 -5.28 -4.28
N SER A 439 12.26 -6.53 -4.38
CA SER A 439 12.99 -7.67 -3.83
C SER A 439 14.34 -7.80 -4.55
N PRO A 440 15.41 -8.29 -3.89
CA PRO A 440 16.71 -8.47 -4.54
C PRO A 440 16.57 -9.44 -5.71
N THR A 441 16.87 -8.94 -6.90
CA THR A 441 16.47 -9.51 -8.19
C THR A 441 17.60 -9.39 -9.18
N ASN A 442 17.87 -10.46 -9.92
CA ASN A 442 18.72 -10.42 -11.10
C ASN A 442 17.87 -10.43 -12.38
N LEU A 443 17.76 -9.29 -13.03
CA LEU A 443 17.00 -9.16 -14.29
C LEU A 443 17.71 -9.81 -15.49
N ASN A 444 18.95 -10.30 -15.34
CA ASN A 444 19.69 -10.97 -16.42
C ASN A 444 19.33 -12.45 -16.54
N TYR A 445 18.70 -13.01 -15.50
CA TYR A 445 18.28 -14.42 -15.46
C TYR A 445 16.76 -14.54 -15.41
N PRO A 446 16.22 -15.71 -15.82
CA PRO A 446 14.80 -16.00 -15.69
C PRO A 446 14.29 -15.80 -14.26
N THR A 447 13.03 -15.40 -14.15
CA THR A 447 12.37 -15.13 -12.87
C THR A 447 12.22 -16.39 -12.01
N GLY A 448 11.88 -17.52 -12.63
CA GLY A 448 11.36 -18.69 -11.91
C GLY A 448 9.94 -18.42 -11.38
N THR A 449 9.54 -19.17 -10.36
CA THR A 449 8.27 -18.96 -9.64
C THR A 449 8.48 -19.18 -8.14
N PRO A 450 7.59 -18.68 -7.25
CA PRO A 450 7.72 -18.93 -5.81
C PRO A 450 7.77 -20.41 -5.42
N PHE A 451 7.15 -21.31 -6.19
CA PHE A 451 7.17 -22.76 -5.97
C PHE A 451 8.28 -23.50 -6.72
N ALA A 452 8.98 -22.82 -7.63
CA ALA A 452 10.13 -23.34 -8.36
C ALA A 452 11.10 -22.19 -8.71
N PRO A 453 11.94 -21.75 -7.76
CA PRO A 453 12.92 -20.71 -8.01
C PRO A 453 13.88 -21.09 -9.15
N ASP A 454 14.32 -20.11 -9.94
CA ASP A 454 15.33 -20.36 -10.97
C ASP A 454 16.71 -20.58 -10.34
N ALA A 455 17.55 -21.41 -10.99
CA ALA A 455 18.86 -21.80 -10.45
C ALA A 455 19.86 -20.64 -10.34
N ASN A 456 19.70 -19.63 -11.20
CA ASN A 456 20.58 -18.47 -11.31
C ASN A 456 19.97 -17.20 -10.69
N GLN A 457 18.75 -17.29 -10.15
CA GLN A 457 18.07 -16.15 -9.57
C GLN A 457 18.51 -15.92 -8.12
N HIS A 458 18.48 -14.66 -7.67
CA HIS A 458 18.78 -14.31 -6.28
C HIS A 458 17.79 -15.01 -5.33
N PRO A 459 18.24 -15.61 -4.21
CA PRO A 459 17.39 -16.41 -3.32
C PRO A 459 16.26 -15.61 -2.66
N GLY A 460 16.42 -14.29 -2.57
CA GLY A 460 15.41 -13.36 -2.07
C GLY A 460 14.44 -12.81 -3.12
N GLN A 461 14.42 -13.34 -4.36
CA GLN A 461 13.54 -12.84 -5.43
C GLN A 461 12.07 -12.73 -5.03
N PHE A 462 11.59 -13.69 -4.24
CA PHE A 462 10.21 -13.79 -3.77
C PHE A 462 10.10 -13.62 -2.24
N GLN A 463 11.09 -12.98 -1.62
CA GLN A 463 11.19 -12.91 -0.15
C GLN A 463 10.07 -12.11 0.50
N ALA A 464 9.42 -11.24 -0.27
CA ALA A 464 8.41 -10.33 0.22
C ALA A 464 7.38 -9.99 -0.85
N TYR A 465 6.11 -10.05 -0.48
CA TYR A 465 5.02 -9.52 -1.28
C TYR A 465 3.94 -8.86 -0.41
N SER A 466 2.96 -8.22 -1.05
CA SER A 466 1.91 -7.45 -0.39
C SER A 466 2.44 -6.45 0.62
N HIS A 467 3.44 -5.69 0.15
CA HIS A 467 3.98 -4.55 0.86
C HIS A 467 2.88 -3.52 1.17
N TYR A 468 2.99 -2.85 2.32
CA TYR A 468 2.13 -1.72 2.68
C TYR A 468 2.97 -0.64 3.34
N VAL A 469 2.91 0.58 2.80
CA VAL A 469 3.65 1.74 3.30
C VAL A 469 2.87 2.37 4.46
N MET A 470 3.43 2.24 5.65
CA MET A 470 2.92 2.76 6.91
C MET A 470 3.40 4.21 7.15
N PRO A 471 2.85 4.92 8.16
CA PRO A 471 3.38 6.21 8.58
C PRO A 471 4.91 6.19 8.78
N ASN A 472 5.57 7.31 8.47
CA ASN A 472 7.03 7.47 8.53
C ASN A 472 7.83 6.62 7.53
N GLY A 473 7.17 6.10 6.48
CA GLY A 473 7.84 5.34 5.43
C GLY A 473 8.22 3.91 5.84
N GLU A 474 7.75 3.41 6.98
CA GLU A 474 7.91 2.01 7.35
C GLU A 474 7.11 1.12 6.38
N VAL A 475 7.63 -0.05 6.03
CA VAL A 475 7.00 -0.95 5.05
C VAL A 475 6.95 -2.36 5.63
N GLN A 476 5.74 -2.85 5.86
CA GLN A 476 5.49 -4.26 6.20
C GLN A 476 5.26 -5.08 4.93
N SER A 477 5.54 -6.38 4.97
CA SER A 477 5.24 -7.34 3.89
C SER A 477 5.19 -8.76 4.45
N PHE A 478 4.59 -9.70 3.69
CA PHE A 478 4.67 -11.13 4.01
C PHE A 478 5.73 -11.84 3.19
N ILE A 479 6.30 -12.89 3.75
CA ILE A 479 7.27 -13.75 3.07
C ILE A 479 6.52 -14.77 2.20
N ASP A 480 6.77 -14.78 0.88
CA ASP A 480 6.26 -15.83 -0.01
C ASP A 480 7.25 -17.01 -0.06
N THR A 481 8.43 -16.79 -0.65
CA THR A 481 9.49 -17.79 -0.78
C THR A 481 10.86 -17.19 -0.53
N ASN A 482 11.68 -17.88 0.25
CA ASN A 482 13.08 -17.54 0.44
C ASN A 482 13.97 -18.77 0.19
N GLY A 483 14.97 -18.62 -0.68
CA GLY A 483 15.96 -19.67 -0.98
C GLY A 483 16.15 -19.93 -2.47
N THR A 484 16.94 -20.96 -2.77
CA THR A 484 17.35 -21.33 -4.13
C THR A 484 16.52 -22.50 -4.69
N LYS A 485 16.68 -22.83 -5.97
CA LYS A 485 16.00 -23.96 -6.63
C LYS A 485 16.08 -25.30 -5.87
N GLY A 486 17.22 -25.57 -5.20
CA GLY A 486 17.45 -26.83 -4.50
C GLY A 486 17.14 -26.80 -3.00
N ASP A 487 16.91 -25.61 -2.44
CA ASP A 487 16.70 -25.39 -1.01
C ASP A 487 15.99 -24.05 -0.81
N PHE A 488 14.67 -24.10 -0.61
CA PHE A 488 13.84 -22.94 -0.34
C PHE A 488 12.76 -23.25 0.68
N ARG A 489 12.27 -22.19 1.33
CA ARG A 489 11.21 -22.25 2.33
C ARG A 489 10.07 -21.30 1.95
N ARG A 490 8.83 -21.79 2.06
CA ARG A 490 7.63 -20.94 1.98
C ARG A 490 7.43 -20.19 3.29
N GLY A 491 7.04 -18.93 3.21
CA GLY A 491 6.82 -18.09 4.39
C GLY A 491 5.42 -18.25 4.94
N GLY A 492 4.46 -17.54 4.34
CA GLY A 492 3.11 -17.41 4.88
C GLY A 492 3.10 -16.90 6.32
N THR A 493 3.97 -15.92 6.58
CA THR A 493 4.14 -15.15 7.80
C THR A 493 4.70 -13.77 7.41
N LEU A 494 4.52 -12.76 8.25
CA LEU A 494 5.12 -11.45 8.01
C LEU A 494 6.64 -11.47 8.14
N GLY A 495 7.29 -10.75 7.24
CA GLY A 495 8.73 -10.51 7.27
C GLY A 495 9.12 -9.39 8.23
N PRO A 496 10.42 -9.04 8.26
CA PRO A 496 10.91 -7.85 8.94
C PRO A 496 10.36 -6.60 8.27
N THR A 497 9.90 -5.65 9.09
CA THR A 497 9.53 -4.31 8.59
C THR A 497 10.78 -3.55 8.19
N VAL A 498 10.74 -2.83 7.08
CA VAL A 498 11.84 -2.02 6.56
C VAL A 498 11.42 -0.55 6.51
N ARG A 499 12.31 0.38 6.14
CA ARG A 499 11.98 1.80 6.02
C ARG A 499 12.44 2.40 4.70
N LEU A 500 11.57 3.24 4.13
CA LEU A 500 11.83 4.08 2.97
C LEU A 500 11.92 5.55 3.40
N ASP A 501 12.97 6.23 2.95
CA ASP A 501 13.05 7.69 2.94
C ASP A 501 12.35 8.22 1.68
N ILE A 502 11.19 8.85 1.86
CA ILE A 502 10.33 9.33 0.78
C ILE A 502 10.43 10.85 0.67
N ARG A 503 10.98 11.37 -0.44
CA ARG A 503 11.14 12.80 -0.68
C ARG A 503 11.07 13.14 -2.16
N GLY A 504 10.19 14.09 -2.50
CA GLY A 504 10.03 14.50 -3.89
C GLY A 504 9.58 13.33 -4.75
N ASP A 505 10.31 13.06 -5.83
CA ASP A 505 10.12 11.92 -6.73
C ASP A 505 11.07 10.73 -6.44
N SER A 506 11.63 10.66 -5.23
CA SER A 506 12.50 9.56 -4.78
C SER A 506 11.93 8.85 -3.55
N ALA A 507 12.01 7.53 -3.56
CA ALA A 507 11.94 6.67 -2.38
C ALA A 507 13.20 5.80 -2.31
N THR A 508 13.94 5.86 -1.20
CA THR A 508 15.18 5.07 -1.02
C THR A 508 15.13 4.26 0.26
N VAL A 509 15.70 3.06 0.25
CA VAL A 509 15.81 2.19 1.42
C VAL A 509 16.73 2.81 2.45
N ASP A 510 16.23 2.98 3.67
CA ASP A 510 17.04 3.39 4.81
C ASP A 510 17.75 2.18 5.42
N ARG A 511 19.01 1.99 5.02
CA ARG A 511 19.89 0.92 5.52
C ARG A 511 20.31 1.10 7.00
N THR A 512 20.03 2.25 7.61
CA THR A 512 20.31 2.51 9.03
C THR A 512 19.15 2.13 9.95
N TYR A 513 17.99 1.78 9.38
CA TYR A 513 16.85 1.29 10.15
C TYR A 513 17.10 -0.13 10.66
N GLY A 514 16.89 -0.36 11.97
CA GLY A 514 17.09 -1.67 12.57
C GLY A 514 18.51 -2.22 12.37
N ASP A 515 18.63 -3.46 11.92
CA ASP A 515 19.90 -4.13 11.60
C ASP A 515 20.07 -4.24 10.08
N GLY A 516 20.94 -3.42 9.50
CA GLY A 516 21.19 -3.41 8.05
C GLY A 516 19.97 -3.04 7.19
N GLY A 517 18.98 -2.33 7.74
CA GLY A 517 17.70 -2.00 7.11
C GLY A 517 16.55 -2.91 7.54
N LEU A 518 16.81 -3.97 8.31
CA LEU A 518 15.80 -4.91 8.82
C LEU A 518 15.34 -4.52 10.23
N GLY A 519 14.07 -4.14 10.37
CA GLY A 519 13.40 -3.97 11.65
C GLY A 519 12.90 -5.28 12.26
N GLY A 520 11.93 -5.18 13.17
CA GLY A 520 11.31 -6.36 13.79
C GLY A 520 10.43 -7.14 12.80
N TYR A 521 10.42 -8.47 12.93
CA TYR A 521 9.44 -9.31 12.22
C TYR A 521 8.02 -8.97 12.64
N ALA A 522 7.13 -8.87 11.66
CA ALA A 522 5.72 -8.53 11.86
C ALA A 522 5.51 -7.21 12.63
N ASP A 523 6.41 -6.23 12.50
CA ASP A 523 6.28 -4.96 13.23
C ASP A 523 5.32 -3.98 12.53
N ILE A 524 4.08 -3.91 13.01
CA ILE A 524 3.06 -3.00 12.50
C ILE A 524 2.65 -2.08 13.66
N PRO A 525 3.38 -0.98 13.91
CA PRO A 525 3.19 -0.16 15.09
C PRO A 525 2.01 0.80 14.95
N ALA A 526 1.32 1.06 16.07
CA ALA A 526 0.33 2.12 16.12
C ALA A 526 0.99 3.48 16.42
N ASN A 527 0.69 4.50 15.63
CA ASN A 527 1.09 5.89 15.90
C ASN A 527 -0.04 6.71 16.58
N ARG A 528 -1.22 6.12 16.75
CA ARG A 528 -2.37 6.67 17.46
C ARG A 528 -2.97 5.64 18.42
N THR A 529 -3.68 6.13 19.42
CA THR A 529 -4.41 5.29 20.38
C THR A 529 -5.86 5.73 20.43
N PHE A 530 -6.77 4.77 20.31
CA PHE A 530 -8.20 4.92 20.54
C PHE A 530 -8.56 4.43 21.95
N GLY A 531 -9.25 5.27 22.72
CA GLY A 531 -9.63 5.00 24.11
C GLY A 531 -9.68 6.29 24.94
N PRO A 532 -10.25 6.26 26.17
CA PRO A 532 -10.16 7.42 27.07
C PRO A 532 -8.68 7.73 27.31
N ARG A 533 -8.27 8.99 27.12
CA ARG A 533 -6.94 9.45 27.54
C ARG A 533 -6.84 9.16 29.04
N SER A 534 -5.88 8.33 29.43
CA SER A 534 -5.47 8.19 30.83
C SER A 534 -4.96 9.51 31.37
#